data_AF-A0A964BBB1-F1
#
_entry.id   AF-A0A964BBB1-F1
#
_cell.length_a   1.000
_cell.length_b   1.000
_cell.length_c   1.000
_cell.angle_alpha   90.00
_cell.angle_beta   90.00
_cell.angle_gamma   90.00
#
_symmetry.space_group_name_H-M   'P 1'
#
loop_
_entity.id
_entity.type
_entity.pdbx_description
1 polymer ?
#
loop_
_entity_poly.entity_id
_entity_poly.type
_entity_poly.pdbx_seq_one_letter_code
_entity_poly.pdbx_strand_id
1 'polypeptide(L)'
;IFAILYVAMRSVKDVALALGPLVLAGVMSLEAAQLLGMSLDFANIIALPLMFAVGVAFHIYYLIAWRKGVADMLASSLTRAIFFSSLTTGIAFGSLCLSSHPGTAGMGKLLAISLFFTLLAAFFIVPAFLGPPAGVDDVAGDANGRA
;
A
#
# COMPACT_ATOMS: atom_id res chain seq x y z
N ILE A 1 -13.49 6.02 0.08
CA ILE A 1 -12.56 4.89 0.29
C ILE A 1 -13.18 3.83 1.21
N PHE A 2 -13.48 4.15 2.47
CA PHE A 2 -14.04 3.20 3.44
C PHE A 2 -15.29 2.45 2.93
N ALA A 3 -16.26 3.17 2.35
CA ALA A 3 -17.47 2.56 1.79
C ALA A 3 -17.16 1.58 0.64
N ILE A 4 -16.21 1.92 -0.24
CA ILE A 4 -15.80 1.06 -1.37
C ILE A 4 -15.13 -0.21 -0.84
N LEU A 5 -14.21 -0.08 0.13
CA LEU A 5 -13.57 -1.22 0.80
C LEU A 5 -14.59 -2.11 1.49
N TYR A 6 -15.54 -1.52 2.22
CA TYR A 6 -16.59 -2.26 2.91
C TYR A 6 -17.47 -3.05 1.93
N VAL A 7 -17.85 -2.46 0.80
CA VAL A 7 -18.63 -3.15 -0.24
C VAL A 7 -17.82 -4.26 -0.92
N ALA A 8 -16.54 -4.02 -1.21
CA ALA A 8 -15.66 -5.00 -1.84
C ALA A 8 -15.35 -6.20 -0.93
N MET A 9 -15.18 -5.96 0.37
CA MET A 9 -14.71 -6.97 1.32
C MET A 9 -15.83 -7.66 2.10
N ARG A 10 -16.99 -6.99 2.26
CA ARG A 10 -18.15 -7.43 3.05
C ARG A 10 -17.83 -7.84 4.50
N SER A 11 -16.69 -7.38 5.04
CA SER A 11 -16.17 -7.76 6.35
C SER A 11 -15.40 -6.59 6.94
N VAL A 12 -15.82 -6.14 8.13
CA VAL A 12 -15.17 -5.01 8.84
C VAL A 12 -13.74 -5.36 9.23
N LYS A 13 -13.45 -6.64 9.53
CA LYS A 13 -12.11 -7.10 9.90
C LYS A 13 -11.12 -6.92 8.76
N ASP A 14 -11.50 -7.30 7.54
CA ASP A 14 -10.59 -7.19 6.39
C ASP A 14 -10.38 -5.74 5.97
N VAL A 15 -11.41 -4.89 6.13
CA VAL A 15 -11.27 -3.44 5.93
C VAL A 15 -10.28 -2.84 6.93
N ALA A 16 -10.34 -3.26 8.19
CA ALA A 16 -9.39 -2.81 9.22
C ALA A 16 -7.95 -3.30 8.93
N LEU A 17 -7.79 -4.55 8.49
CA LEU A 17 -6.49 -5.11 8.08
C LEU A 17 -5.91 -4.40 6.84
N ALA A 18 -6.75 -3.93 5.92
CA ALA A 18 -6.33 -3.13 4.77
C ALA A 18 -5.89 -1.72 5.18
N LEU A 19 -6.65 -1.08 6.08
CA LEU A 19 -6.44 0.31 6.46
C LEU A 19 -5.33 0.49 7.49
N GLY A 20 -5.09 -0.48 8.37
CA GLY A 20 -4.07 -0.38 9.42
C GLY A 20 -2.67 -0.04 8.88
N PRO A 21 -2.10 -0.88 7.99
CA PRO A 21 -0.79 -0.61 7.38
C PRO A 21 -0.75 0.69 6.57
N LEU A 22 -1.87 1.04 5.91
CA LEU A 22 -1.97 2.27 5.14
C LEU A 22 -1.95 3.53 6.01
N VAL A 23 -2.68 3.52 7.13
CA VAL A 23 -2.67 4.64 8.08
C VAL A 23 -1.26 4.81 8.65
N LEU A 24 -0.60 3.71 9.02
CA LEU A 24 0.78 3.73 9.50
C LEU A 24 1.75 4.31 8.45
N ALA A 25 1.63 3.88 7.18
CA ALA A 25 2.40 4.44 6.08
C ALA A 25 2.16 5.95 5.93
N GLY A 26 0.91 6.40 6.03
CA GLY A 26 0.54 7.81 5.96
C GLY A 26 1.16 8.64 7.08
N VAL A 27 1.14 8.14 8.32
CA VAL A 27 1.80 8.80 9.46
C VAL A 27 3.30 8.89 9.25
N MET A 28 3.96 7.79 8.85
CA MET A 28 5.39 7.78 8.55
C MET A 28 5.76 8.74 7.41
N SER A 29 4.91 8.85 6.40
CA SER A 29 5.12 9.76 5.26
C SER A 29 5.05 11.23 5.69
N LEU A 30 4.06 11.56 6.53
CA LEU A 30 3.89 12.90 7.11
C LEU A 30 5.06 13.27 8.03
N GLU A 31 5.48 12.34 8.88
CA GLU A 31 6.62 12.51 9.77
C GLU A 31 7.92 12.71 8.96
N ALA A 32 8.15 11.90 7.93
CA ALA A 32 9.30 12.05 7.04
C ALA A 32 9.26 13.37 6.26
N ALA A 33 8.10 13.80 5.78
CA ALA A 33 7.95 15.10 5.10
C ALA A 33 8.28 16.26 6.05
N GLN A 34 7.83 16.18 7.31
CA GLN A 34 8.15 17.18 8.33
C GLN A 34 9.65 17.19 8.65
N LEU A 35 10.30 16.03 8.76
CA LEU A 35 11.75 15.90 8.98
C LEU A 35 12.57 16.46 7.81
N LEU A 36 12.05 16.36 6.59
CA LEU A 36 12.62 16.98 5.38
C LEU A 36 12.36 18.50 5.29
N GLY A 37 11.73 19.09 6.31
CA GLY A 37 11.45 20.52 6.38
C GLY A 37 10.33 20.99 5.44
N MET A 38 9.52 20.07 4.91
CA MET A 38 8.36 20.44 4.09
C MET A 38 7.24 20.98 4.97
N SER A 39 6.75 22.17 4.64
CA SER A 39 5.52 22.71 5.22
C SER A 39 4.31 22.22 4.42
N LEU A 40 3.28 21.74 5.12
CA LEU A 40 1.98 21.50 4.50
C LEU A 40 1.30 22.84 4.23
N ASP A 41 1.05 23.12 2.96
CA ASP A 41 0.34 24.30 2.49
C ASP A 41 -0.96 23.90 1.76
N PHE A 42 -1.74 24.89 1.31
CA PHE A 42 -2.99 24.67 0.59
C PHE A 42 -2.82 23.93 -0.75
N ALA A 43 -1.64 23.96 -1.36
CA ALA A 43 -1.37 23.17 -2.55
C ALA A 43 -1.12 21.71 -2.12
N ASN A 44 -0.19 21.48 -1.21
CA ASN A 44 0.31 20.15 -0.88
C ASN A 44 -0.73 19.31 -0.12
N ILE A 45 -1.72 19.92 0.53
CA ILE A 45 -2.76 19.20 1.28
C ILE A 45 -3.61 18.26 0.40
N ILE A 46 -3.74 18.54 -0.90
CA ILE A 46 -4.45 17.69 -1.87
C ILE A 46 -3.73 16.35 -2.07
N ALA A 47 -2.42 16.29 -1.81
CA ALA A 47 -1.67 15.04 -1.92
C ALA A 47 -2.02 14.01 -0.83
N LEU A 48 -2.60 14.42 0.30
CA LEU A 48 -3.03 13.49 1.36
C LEU A 48 -4.15 12.55 0.91
N PRO A 49 -5.32 13.02 0.41
CA PRO A 49 -6.35 12.12 -0.09
C PRO A 49 -5.88 11.30 -1.31
N LEU A 50 -5.01 11.87 -2.15
CA LEU A 50 -4.40 11.14 -3.28
C LEU A 50 -3.52 9.99 -2.81
N MET A 51 -2.69 10.20 -1.79
CA MET A 51 -1.90 9.14 -1.15
C MET A 51 -2.80 8.01 -0.68
N PHE A 52 -3.88 8.30 0.07
CA PHE A 52 -4.77 7.26 0.56
C PHE A 52 -5.44 6.50 -0.59
N ALA A 53 -5.83 7.18 -1.66
CA ALA A 53 -6.42 6.53 -2.83
C ALA A 53 -5.45 5.55 -3.50
N VAL A 54 -4.20 5.97 -3.74
CA VAL A 54 -3.16 5.12 -4.36
C VAL A 54 -2.77 3.96 -3.44
N GLY A 55 -2.58 4.21 -2.16
CA GLY A 55 -2.17 3.17 -1.23
C GLY A 55 -3.21 2.09 -1.01
N VAL A 56 -4.50 2.44 -0.94
CA VAL A 56 -5.58 1.44 -0.87
C VAL A 56 -5.57 0.51 -2.09
N ALA A 57 -5.28 1.01 -3.29
CA ALA A 57 -5.28 0.18 -4.50
C ALA A 57 -4.29 -0.98 -4.36
N PHE A 58 -3.07 -0.73 -3.90
CA PHE A 58 -2.06 -1.78 -3.69
C PHE A 58 -2.47 -2.77 -2.60
N HIS A 59 -3.04 -2.29 -1.49
CA HIS A 59 -3.48 -3.13 -0.37
C HIS A 59 -4.63 -4.06 -0.78
N ILE A 60 -5.58 -3.57 -1.59
CA ILE A 60 -6.68 -4.37 -2.14
C ILE A 60 -6.14 -5.53 -3.00
N TYR A 61 -5.15 -5.29 -3.85
CA TYR A 61 -4.57 -6.35 -4.68
C TYR A 61 -3.95 -7.47 -3.83
N TYR A 62 -3.19 -7.10 -2.78
CA TYR A 62 -2.62 -8.08 -1.85
C TYR A 62 -3.69 -8.86 -1.07
N LEU A 63 -4.74 -8.18 -0.60
CA LEU A 63 -5.87 -8.82 0.09
C LEU A 63 -6.64 -9.79 -0.82
N ILE A 64 -6.87 -9.43 -2.08
CA ILE A 64 -7.50 -10.32 -3.05
C ILE A 64 -6.62 -11.54 -3.33
N ALA A 65 -5.30 -11.35 -3.45
CA ALA A 65 -4.35 -12.44 -3.66
C ALA A 65 -4.30 -13.39 -2.46
N TRP A 66 -4.27 -12.84 -1.24
CA TRP A 66 -4.31 -13.59 0.01
C TRP A 66 -5.62 -14.39 0.13
N ARG A 67 -6.78 -13.77 -0.15
CA ARG A 67 -8.09 -14.47 -0.17
C ARG A 67 -8.18 -15.59 -1.20
N LYS A 68 -7.36 -15.56 -2.26
CA LYS A 68 -7.29 -16.62 -3.27
C LYS A 68 -6.31 -17.75 -2.89
N GLY A 69 -5.70 -17.71 -1.71
CA GLY A 69 -4.81 -18.77 -1.21
C GLY A 69 -3.43 -18.80 -1.87
N VAL A 70 -2.98 -17.69 -2.48
CA VAL A 70 -1.63 -17.63 -3.08
C VAL A 70 -0.61 -17.49 -1.95
N ALA A 71 0.04 -18.59 -1.58
CA ALA A 71 1.00 -18.67 -0.47
C ALA A 71 2.30 -17.89 -0.73
N ASP A 72 2.71 -17.73 -1.99
CA ASP A 72 3.92 -16.98 -2.34
C ASP A 72 3.58 -15.56 -2.80
N MET A 73 3.21 -14.72 -1.82
CA MET A 73 2.81 -13.34 -2.05
C MET A 73 3.99 -12.45 -2.52
N LEU A 74 5.24 -12.83 -2.24
CA LEU A 74 6.43 -12.04 -2.59
C LEU A 74 7.03 -12.45 -3.95
N ALA A 75 6.98 -13.73 -4.34
CA ALA A 75 7.46 -14.18 -5.67
C ALA A 75 6.41 -14.06 -6.80
N SER A 76 5.17 -13.67 -6.47
CA SER A 76 4.07 -13.58 -7.43
C SER A 76 4.28 -12.48 -8.48
N SER A 77 3.82 -12.78 -9.71
CA SER A 77 3.69 -11.82 -10.83
C SER A 77 3.00 -10.51 -10.42
N LEU A 78 2.12 -10.58 -9.41
CA LEU A 78 1.41 -9.44 -8.84
C LEU A 78 2.35 -8.44 -8.17
N THR A 79 3.31 -8.90 -7.35
CA THR A 79 4.27 -8.02 -6.67
C THR A 79 5.15 -7.28 -7.67
N ARG A 80 5.58 -7.98 -8.73
CA ARG A 80 6.28 -7.35 -9.86
C ARG A 80 5.41 -6.33 -10.59
N ALA A 81 4.14 -6.66 -10.86
CA ALA A 81 3.21 -5.74 -11.53
C ALA A 81 2.99 -4.46 -10.68
N ILE A 82 2.80 -4.61 -9.37
CA ILE A 82 2.70 -3.48 -8.43
C ILE A 82 3.99 -2.66 -8.44
N PHE A 83 5.15 -3.30 -8.40
CA PHE A 83 6.44 -2.61 -8.45
C PHE A 83 6.57 -1.75 -9.72
N PHE A 84 6.32 -2.32 -10.91
CA PHE A 84 6.38 -1.56 -12.17
C PHE A 84 5.30 -0.46 -12.27
N SER A 85 4.09 -0.71 -11.77
CA SER A 85 3.03 0.30 -11.69
C SER A 85 3.46 1.46 -10.80
N SER A 86 4.01 1.15 -9.63
CA SER A 86 4.49 2.15 -8.68
C SER A 86 5.69 2.93 -9.22
N LEU A 87 6.57 2.29 -9.99
CA LEU A 87 7.68 2.98 -10.65
C LEU A 87 7.17 4.02 -11.65
N THR A 88 6.14 3.68 -12.43
CA THR A 88 5.49 4.61 -13.36
C THR A 88 4.86 5.79 -12.60
N THR A 89 4.15 5.51 -11.50
CA THR A 89 3.58 6.55 -10.64
C THR A 89 4.65 7.43 -10.00
N GLY A 90 5.76 6.83 -9.55
CA GLY A 90 6.91 7.54 -8.99
C GLY A 90 7.57 8.45 -10.01
N ILE A 91 7.69 8.02 -11.28
CA ILE A 91 8.16 8.87 -12.38
C ILE A 91 7.19 10.04 -12.61
N ALA A 92 5.88 9.80 -12.60
CA ALA A 92 4.88 10.87 -12.75
C ALA A 92 4.97 11.90 -11.60
N PHE A 93 5.10 11.45 -10.35
CA PHE A 93 5.30 12.35 -9.21
C PHE A 93 6.66 13.04 -9.24
N GLY A 94 7.71 12.36 -9.69
CA GLY A 94 9.03 12.94 -9.90
C GLY A 94 9.01 14.06 -10.94
N SER A 95 8.22 13.92 -12.01
CA SER A 95 7.99 14.99 -12.98
C SER A 95 7.33 16.21 -12.33
N LEU A 96 6.37 16.01 -11.41
CA LEU A 96 5.76 17.10 -10.65
C LEU A 96 6.78 17.79 -9.72
N CYS A 97 7.71 17.04 -9.11
CA CYS A 97 8.79 17.60 -8.29
C CYS A 97 9.68 18.59 -9.08
N LEU A 98 9.85 18.36 -10.39
CA LEU A 98 10.64 19.20 -11.31
C LEU A 98 9.87 20.43 -11.81
N SER A 99 8.62 20.61 -11.39
CA SER A 99 7.79 21.74 -11.81
C SER A 99 8.33 23.08 -11.26
N SER A 100 8.27 24.12 -12.09
CA SER A 100 8.72 25.47 -11.73
C SER A 100 7.82 26.17 -10.70
N HIS A 101 6.60 25.67 -10.48
CA HIS A 101 5.66 26.27 -9.53
C HIS A 101 5.83 25.62 -8.14
N PRO A 102 6.12 26.39 -7.08
CA PRO A 102 6.47 25.84 -5.76
C PRO A 102 5.37 24.94 -5.16
N GLY A 103 4.10 25.25 -5.41
CA GLY A 103 2.98 24.41 -4.98
C GLY A 103 2.91 23.03 -5.66
N THR A 104 3.17 22.93 -6.97
CA THR A 104 3.15 21.63 -7.67
C THR A 104 4.40 20.82 -7.37
N ALA A 105 5.54 21.47 -7.19
CA ALA A 105 6.77 20.84 -6.73
C ALA A 105 6.63 20.26 -5.31
N GLY A 106 5.98 20.99 -4.40
CA GLY A 106 5.66 20.52 -3.04
C GLY A 106 4.73 19.32 -3.04
N MET A 107 3.65 19.36 -3.83
CA MET A 107 2.74 18.22 -4.02
C MET A 107 3.50 16.99 -4.52
N GLY A 108 4.33 17.14 -5.56
CA GLY A 108 5.11 16.04 -6.14
C GLY A 108 6.01 15.37 -5.11
N LYS A 109 6.71 16.17 -4.28
CA LYS A 109 7.58 15.64 -3.22
C LYS A 109 6.80 14.85 -2.18
N LEU A 110 5.67 15.39 -1.72
CA LEU A 110 4.83 14.71 -0.73
C LEU A 110 4.32 13.38 -1.30
N LEU A 111 3.83 13.38 -2.53
CA LEU A 111 3.34 12.18 -3.21
C LEU A 111 4.43 11.12 -3.41
N ALA A 112 5.66 11.53 -3.75
CA ALA A 112 6.79 10.63 -3.92
C ALA A 112 7.20 9.97 -2.58
N ILE A 113 7.32 10.75 -1.51
CA ILE A 113 7.60 10.24 -0.16
C ILE A 113 6.50 9.28 0.28
N SER A 114 5.25 9.69 0.10
CA SER A 114 4.10 8.89 0.47
C SER A 114 4.04 7.57 -0.29
N LEU A 115 4.34 7.57 -1.59
CA LEU A 115 4.41 6.36 -2.40
C LEU A 115 5.48 5.39 -1.88
N PHE A 116 6.65 5.91 -1.52
CA PHE A 116 7.76 5.11 -0.98
C PHE A 116 7.37 4.39 0.31
N PHE A 117 6.84 5.10 1.31
CA PHE A 117 6.39 4.49 2.56
C PHE A 117 5.18 3.57 2.36
N THR A 118 4.30 3.88 1.42
CA THR A 118 3.17 3.02 1.07
C THR A 118 3.63 1.68 0.50
N LEU A 119 4.64 1.68 -0.38
CA LEU A 119 5.24 0.44 -0.90
C LEU A 119 5.94 -0.34 0.21
N LEU A 120 6.66 0.35 1.09
CA LEU A 120 7.30 -0.27 2.24
C LEU A 120 6.26 -0.95 3.14
N ALA A 121 5.16 -0.27 3.45
CA ALA A 121 4.07 -0.85 4.21
C ALA A 121 3.40 -2.03 3.45
N ALA A 122 3.18 -1.89 2.16
CA ALA A 122 2.55 -2.94 1.34
C ALA A 122 3.41 -4.20 1.22
N PHE A 123 4.74 -4.08 1.16
CA PHE A 123 5.64 -5.23 0.99
C PHE A 123 6.08 -5.86 2.31
N PHE A 124 6.17 -5.09 3.40
CA PHE A 124 6.65 -5.60 4.68
C PHE A 124 5.56 -5.73 5.73
N ILE A 125 4.72 -4.70 5.86
CA ILE A 125 3.72 -4.63 6.95
C ILE A 125 2.47 -5.45 6.60
N VAL A 126 2.00 -5.39 5.35
CA VAL A 126 0.81 -6.13 4.92
C VAL A 126 0.99 -7.66 5.02
N PRO A 127 2.10 -8.28 4.55
CA PRO A 127 2.31 -9.71 4.76
C PRO A 127 2.43 -10.08 6.25
N ALA A 128 3.07 -9.23 7.05
CA ALA A 128 3.17 -9.42 8.50
C ALA A 128 1.80 -9.32 9.20
N PHE A 129 0.90 -8.44 8.73
CA PHE A 129 -0.44 -8.25 9.27
C PHE A 129 -1.44 -9.33 8.83
N LEU A 130 -1.32 -9.83 7.59
CA LEU A 130 -2.22 -10.85 7.04
C LEU A 130 -1.88 -12.27 7.54
N GLY A 131 -0.63 -12.52 7.94
CA GLY A 131 -0.19 -13.83 8.41
C GLY A 131 -0.26 -14.93 7.33
N PRO A 132 0.19 -16.16 7.64
CA PRO A 132 0.08 -17.29 6.73
C PRO A 132 -1.38 -17.54 6.36
N PRO A 133 -1.70 -17.80 5.07
CA PRO A 133 -3.07 -18.09 4.67
C PRO A 133 -3.56 -19.36 5.40
N ALA A 134 -4.76 -19.26 6.00
CA ALA A 134 -5.45 -20.40 6.59
C ALA A 134 -5.67 -21.46 5.50
N GLY A 135 -4.92 -22.57 5.58
CA GLY A 135 -4.98 -23.66 4.61
C GLY A 135 -3.67 -24.44 4.40
N VAL A 136 -2.53 -23.97 4.93
CA VAL A 136 -1.28 -24.76 4.89
C VAL A 136 -1.26 -25.86 5.96
N ASP A 137 -2.07 -25.73 7.02
CA ASP A 137 -2.13 -26.72 8.11
C ASP A 137 -2.91 -27.99 7.72
N ASP A 138 -3.87 -27.90 6.78
CA ASP A 138 -4.70 -29.04 6.38
C ASP A 138 -3.98 -30.01 5.42
N VAL A 139 -2.98 -29.53 4.67
CA VAL A 139 -2.22 -30.37 3.72
C VAL A 139 -1.08 -31.13 4.42
N ALA A 140 -0.50 -30.53 5.46
CA ALA A 140 0.53 -31.19 6.27
C ALA A 140 -0.03 -32.32 7.15
N GLY A 141 -1.33 -32.26 7.50
CA GLY A 141 -2.02 -33.31 8.25
C GLY A 141 -2.33 -34.59 7.46
N ASP A 142 -2.63 -34.47 6.16
CA ASP A 142 -3.02 -35.62 5.32
C ASP A 142 -1.80 -36.38 4.75
N ALA A 143 -0.66 -35.71 4.58
CA ALA A 143 0.57 -36.34 4.08
C ALA A 143 1.26 -37.27 5.09
N ASN A 144 0.96 -37.15 6.39
CA ASN A 144 1.56 -37.98 7.45
C ASN A 144 0.71 -39.22 7.80
N GLY A 145 -0.42 -39.45 7.11
CA GLY A 145 -1.34 -40.56 7.37
C GLY A 145 -1.35 -41.68 6.32
N ARG A 146 -0.62 -41.54 5.21
CA ARG A 146 -0.63 -42.50 4.09
C ARG A 146 0.72 -42.62 3.38
N ALA A 147 1.66 -43.36 3.98
CA ALA A 147 2.63 -44.25 3.30
C ALA A 147 3.53 -44.93 4.33
#